data_AF-A0AA97MDS1-F1
#
_entry.id   AF-A0AA97MDS1-F1
#
_cell.length_a   1.000
_cell.length_b   1.000
_cell.length_c   1.000
_cell.angle_alpha   90.00
_cell.angle_beta   90.00
_cell.angle_gamma   90.00
#
_symmetry.space_group_name_H-M   'P 1'
#
loop_
_entity.id
_entity.type
_entity.pdbx_description
1 polymer ?
#
loop_
_entity_poly.entity_id
_entity_poly.type
_entity_poly.pdbx_seq_one_letter_code
_entity_poly.pdbx_strand_id
1 'polypeptide(L)'
;GVILLPITILGMFLGGFLIKKFKLHITEMAKFACITFVVAYLLNLLYYTCSCEVLQVAGLTVPYSGVKHLSSTKHIYMASCNAECSCKVDQWDPVCGDNGITYMTACFAGCKSSSGTGKNMVFHNCSCVEGQGHGLGNSSAVLGQCQRESCTKAFPYFLALQTACAFVLALGGTPTYMIMFRSVSPDLKSFAVGIETLGGRVLGGLPAPIYFGALIDKTCLKWGTKSCGGSGSCRVYDTKEFRNVYLGLIAGLRAGCCLLYMVLSVLIMKRFK
;
A
#
# COMPACT_ATOMS: atom_id res chain seq x y z
N GLY A 1 3.12 -12.11 -3.54
CA GLY A 1 3.94 -13.18 -4.14
C GLY A 1 3.08 -14.21 -4.85
N VAL A 2 2.24 -14.92 -4.11
CA VAL A 2 1.44 -16.07 -4.61
C VAL A 2 0.58 -15.74 -5.84
N ILE A 3 -0.07 -14.57 -5.89
CA ILE A 3 -0.93 -14.18 -7.03
C ILE A 3 -0.15 -13.58 -8.19
N LEU A 4 0.82 -12.71 -7.88
CA LEU A 4 1.56 -11.96 -8.90
C LEU A 4 2.51 -12.84 -9.71
N LEU A 5 3.15 -13.84 -9.10
CA LEU A 5 4.13 -14.69 -9.78
C LEU A 5 3.51 -15.51 -10.94
N PRO A 6 2.44 -16.30 -10.74
CA PRO A 6 1.80 -17.04 -11.83
C PRO A 6 1.32 -16.14 -12.97
N ILE A 7 0.77 -14.98 -12.63
CA ILE A 7 0.25 -14.03 -13.62
C ILE A 7 1.38 -13.40 -14.44
N THR A 8 2.50 -13.09 -13.82
CA THR A 8 3.70 -12.62 -14.52
C THR A 8 4.22 -13.68 -15.47
N ILE A 9 4.28 -14.94 -15.05
CA ILE A 9 4.70 -16.07 -15.88
C ILE A 9 3.76 -16.21 -17.10
N LEU A 10 2.45 -16.20 -16.87
CA LEU A 10 1.44 -16.26 -17.94
C LEU A 10 1.61 -15.12 -18.94
N GLY A 11 1.81 -13.88 -18.45
CA GLY A 11 2.06 -12.72 -19.30
C GLY A 11 3.33 -12.86 -20.13
N MET A 12 4.43 -13.35 -19.55
CA MET A 12 5.68 -13.57 -20.28
C MET A 12 5.52 -14.59 -21.41
N PHE A 13 4.87 -15.73 -21.12
CA PHE A 13 4.60 -16.77 -22.13
C PHE A 13 3.69 -16.25 -23.24
N LEU A 14 2.61 -15.55 -22.90
CA LEU A 14 1.71 -14.99 -23.89
C LEU A 14 2.40 -13.92 -24.74
N GLY A 15 3.24 -13.08 -24.15
CA GLY A 15 4.06 -12.11 -24.87
C GLY A 15 4.97 -12.78 -25.91
N GLY A 16 5.63 -13.88 -25.53
CA GLY A 16 6.45 -14.69 -26.44
C GLY A 16 5.62 -15.35 -27.55
N PHE A 17 4.45 -15.87 -27.20
CA PHE A 17 3.50 -16.45 -28.16
C PHE A 17 3.04 -15.43 -29.20
N LEU A 18 2.68 -14.20 -28.78
CA LEU A 18 2.25 -13.12 -29.68
C LEU A 18 3.37 -12.71 -30.65
N ILE A 19 4.61 -12.57 -30.15
CA ILE A 19 5.78 -12.28 -31.00
C ILE A 19 5.95 -13.36 -32.07
N LYS A 20 5.84 -14.65 -31.69
CA LYS A 20 5.98 -15.78 -32.63
C LYS A 20 4.81 -15.86 -33.62
N LYS A 21 3.57 -15.71 -33.15
CA LYS A 21 2.35 -15.81 -33.97
C LYS A 21 2.27 -14.72 -35.03
N PHE A 22 2.58 -13.47 -34.65
CA PHE A 22 2.53 -12.32 -35.55
C PHE A 22 3.87 -12.03 -36.24
N LYS A 23 4.89 -12.86 -36.01
CA LYS A 23 6.25 -12.72 -36.58
C LYS A 23 6.81 -11.30 -36.42
N LEU A 24 6.71 -10.75 -35.21
CA LEU A 24 7.08 -9.35 -34.95
C LEU A 24 8.59 -9.12 -35.15
N HIS A 25 8.93 -8.16 -36.00
CA HIS A 25 10.29 -7.66 -36.18
C HIS A 25 10.69 -6.68 -35.05
N ILE A 26 11.95 -6.27 -34.98
CA ILE A 26 12.48 -5.40 -33.90
C ILE A 26 11.63 -4.13 -33.71
N THR A 27 11.29 -3.45 -34.81
CA THR A 27 10.45 -2.24 -34.82
C THR A 27 9.05 -2.50 -34.24
N GLU A 28 8.43 -3.62 -34.60
CA GLU A 28 7.08 -3.97 -34.14
C GLU A 28 7.09 -4.45 -32.68
N MET A 29 8.14 -5.16 -32.26
CA MET A 29 8.34 -5.51 -30.85
C MET A 29 8.51 -4.26 -29.98
N ALA A 30 9.24 -3.25 -30.46
CA ALA A 30 9.43 -1.99 -29.73
C ALA A 30 8.09 -1.25 -29.56
N LYS A 31 7.27 -1.16 -30.62
CA LYS A 31 5.92 -0.60 -30.55
C LYS A 31 5.02 -1.37 -29.58
N PHE A 32 5.03 -2.71 -29.66
CA PHE A 32 4.23 -3.56 -28.79
C PHE A 32 4.60 -3.39 -27.30
N ALA A 33 5.90 -3.40 -26.98
CA ALA A 33 6.40 -3.11 -25.64
C ALA A 33 6.02 -1.70 -25.17
N CYS A 34 6.16 -0.71 -26.05
CA CYS A 34 5.79 0.67 -25.77
C CYS A 34 4.29 0.82 -25.42
N ILE A 35 3.41 0.19 -26.20
CA ILE A 35 1.96 0.20 -25.94
C ILE A 35 1.65 -0.44 -24.59
N THR A 36 2.24 -1.60 -24.29
CA THR A 36 2.01 -2.28 -23.01
C THR A 36 2.50 -1.45 -21.82
N PHE A 37 3.63 -0.76 -21.91
CA PHE A 37 4.08 0.17 -20.86
C PHE A 37 3.10 1.33 -20.65
N VAL A 38 2.59 1.94 -21.72
CA VAL A 38 1.58 3.02 -21.64
C VAL A 38 0.29 2.51 -21.00
N VAL A 39 -0.23 1.36 -21.44
CA VAL A 39 -1.44 0.76 -20.86
C VAL A 39 -1.22 0.43 -19.38
N ALA A 40 -0.08 -0.14 -19.01
CA ALA A 40 0.26 -0.41 -17.62
C ALA A 40 0.36 0.85 -16.76
N TYR A 41 0.85 1.96 -17.33
CA TYR A 41 0.86 3.25 -16.65
C TYR A 41 -0.56 3.78 -16.41
N LEU A 42 -1.43 3.72 -17.42
CA LEU A 42 -2.84 4.12 -17.28
C LEU A 42 -3.57 3.27 -16.23
N LEU A 43 -3.36 1.94 -16.24
CA LEU A 43 -3.91 1.05 -15.22
C LEU A 43 -3.38 1.37 -13.82
N ASN A 44 -2.13 1.83 -13.70
CA ASN A 44 -1.56 2.25 -12.42
C ASN A 44 -2.18 3.54 -11.89
N LEU A 45 -2.54 4.49 -12.77
CA LEU A 45 -3.27 5.70 -12.35
C LEU A 45 -4.65 5.37 -11.78
N LEU A 46 -5.29 4.31 -12.27
CA LEU A 46 -6.56 3.83 -11.72
C LEU A 46 -6.44 3.36 -10.26
N TYR A 47 -5.24 3.08 -9.72
CA TYR A 47 -5.10 2.77 -8.29
C TYR A 47 -5.57 3.91 -7.37
N TYR A 48 -5.59 5.15 -7.84
CA TYR A 48 -6.09 6.29 -7.07
C TYR A 48 -7.60 6.25 -6.83
N THR A 49 -8.36 5.56 -7.68
CA THR A 49 -9.81 5.40 -7.49
C THR A 49 -10.12 4.40 -6.37
N CYS A 50 -9.16 3.52 -6.03
CA CYS A 50 -9.22 2.63 -4.89
C CYS A 50 -8.95 3.41 -3.58
N SER A 51 -9.93 4.16 -3.10
CA SER A 51 -9.84 4.86 -1.81
C SER A 51 -10.43 4.05 -0.67
N CYS A 52 -9.79 4.14 0.50
CA CYS A 52 -10.22 3.59 1.76
C CYS A 52 -10.13 4.71 2.81
N GLU A 53 -11.07 4.73 3.75
CA GLU A 53 -11.11 5.74 4.81
C GLU A 53 -9.96 5.56 5.81
N VAL A 54 -9.52 6.67 6.37
CA VAL A 54 -8.52 6.68 7.45
C VAL A 54 -9.13 5.97 8.66
N LEU A 55 -8.36 5.09 9.29
CA LEU A 55 -8.80 4.39 10.50
C LEU A 55 -9.15 5.42 11.58
N GLN A 56 -10.38 5.36 12.09
CA GLN A 56 -10.85 6.24 13.15
C GLN A 56 -10.34 5.72 14.49
N VAL A 57 -9.38 6.44 15.07
CA VAL A 57 -8.75 6.14 16.35
C VAL A 57 -8.94 7.35 17.26
N ALA A 58 -9.60 7.14 18.40
CA ALA A 58 -9.87 8.18 19.38
C ALA A 58 -8.58 8.82 19.89
N GLY A 59 -8.53 10.16 19.92
CA GLY A 59 -7.36 10.93 20.35
C GLY A 59 -6.20 10.96 19.35
N LEU A 60 -6.31 10.27 18.20
CA LEU A 60 -5.30 10.21 17.16
C LEU A 60 -5.79 10.79 15.83
N THR A 61 -6.84 10.21 15.25
CA THR A 61 -7.44 10.67 13.97
C THR A 61 -8.81 11.30 14.16
N VAL A 62 -9.50 11.00 15.25
CA VAL A 62 -10.77 11.62 15.64
C VAL A 62 -10.73 12.02 17.13
N PRO A 63 -11.37 13.13 17.52
CA PRO A 63 -11.48 13.52 18.92
C PRO A 63 -12.43 12.57 19.69
N TYR A 64 -12.19 12.39 20.98
CA TYR A 64 -13.02 11.55 21.86
C TYR A 64 -14.49 11.99 21.90
N SER A 65 -14.76 13.29 21.79
CA SER A 65 -16.10 13.87 21.81
C SER A 65 -16.82 13.81 20.44
N GLY A 66 -16.21 13.27 19.39
CA GLY A 66 -16.80 13.21 18.04
C GLY A 66 -16.97 14.58 17.34
N VAL A 67 -16.79 15.69 18.05
CA VAL A 67 -16.90 17.05 17.52
C VAL A 67 -15.59 17.44 16.82
N LYS A 68 -15.64 17.60 15.50
CA LYS A 68 -14.52 18.07 14.65
C LYS A 68 -14.13 19.52 14.96
N HIS A 69 -13.53 19.80 16.11
CA HIS A 69 -12.86 21.08 16.32
C HIS A 69 -11.49 21.06 15.65
N LEU A 70 -11.30 21.98 14.70
CA LEU A 70 -10.02 22.26 14.07
C LEU A 70 -8.99 22.69 15.11
N SER A 71 -7.75 22.24 14.89
CA SER A 71 -6.50 22.83 15.38
C SER A 71 -5.92 22.27 16.69
N SER A 72 -5.06 21.27 16.57
CA SER A 72 -3.62 21.41 16.89
C SER A 72 -2.91 20.06 16.83
N THR A 73 -1.69 20.08 16.31
CA THR A 73 -0.72 19.00 16.09
C THR A 73 -0.21 18.33 17.39
N LYS A 74 -1.09 18.10 18.37
CA LYS A 74 -0.76 17.43 19.63
C LYS A 74 -1.79 16.32 19.83
N HIS A 75 -1.35 15.08 19.71
CA HIS A 75 -2.22 13.94 19.97
C HIS A 75 -2.70 13.99 21.43
N ILE A 76 -4.02 14.06 21.63
CA ILE A 76 -4.64 14.13 22.94
C ILE A 76 -5.17 12.73 23.25
N TYR A 77 -4.30 11.91 23.86
CA TYR A 77 -4.65 10.53 24.21
C TYR A 77 -5.60 10.43 25.41
N MET A 78 -5.58 11.43 26.29
CA MET A 78 -6.38 11.47 27.52
C MET A 78 -7.60 12.37 27.37
N ALA A 79 -8.74 11.92 27.88
CA ALA A 79 -10.00 12.64 27.94
C ALA A 79 -10.62 12.47 29.34
N SER A 80 -11.64 13.26 29.69
CA SER A 80 -12.31 13.15 30.99
C SER A 80 -12.86 11.73 31.24
N CYS A 81 -13.34 11.06 30.20
CA CYS A 81 -13.92 9.72 30.31
C CYS A 81 -12.90 8.61 30.65
N ASN A 82 -11.62 8.75 30.29
CA ASN A 82 -10.58 7.74 30.57
C ASN A 82 -9.56 8.18 31.64
N ALA A 83 -9.81 9.31 32.31
CA ALA A 83 -8.93 9.86 33.34
C ALA A 83 -8.78 8.93 34.56
N GLU A 84 -9.80 8.11 34.87
CA GLU A 84 -9.81 7.19 36.02
C GLU A 84 -8.89 5.97 35.83
N CYS A 85 -8.49 5.65 34.59
CA CYS A 85 -7.85 4.36 34.30
C CYS A 85 -6.31 4.39 34.24
N SER A 86 -5.66 5.54 34.45
CA SER A 86 -4.17 5.68 34.44
C SER A 86 -3.50 5.00 33.23
N CYS A 87 -4.02 5.26 32.03
CA CYS A 87 -3.64 4.50 30.83
C CYS A 87 -2.18 4.72 30.41
N LYS A 88 -1.52 3.62 30.03
CA LYS A 88 -0.16 3.61 29.48
C LYS A 88 -0.17 3.94 27.99
N VAL A 89 0.47 5.04 27.61
CA VAL A 89 0.46 5.59 26.23
C VAL A 89 1.26 4.74 25.23
N ASP A 90 2.17 3.91 25.73
CA ASP A 90 3.00 2.97 24.97
C ASP A 90 2.32 1.62 24.73
N GLN A 91 1.26 1.29 25.48
CA GLN A 91 0.50 0.07 25.29
C GLN A 91 -0.40 0.17 24.04
N TRP A 92 -0.44 -0.91 23.26
CA TRP A 92 -1.26 -1.02 22.07
C TRP A 92 -1.98 -2.36 22.04
N ASP A 93 -3.26 -2.35 22.37
CA ASP A 93 -4.15 -3.51 22.35
C ASP A 93 -5.56 -3.05 21.96
N PRO A 94 -5.78 -2.76 20.66
CA PRO A 94 -6.90 -1.95 20.21
C PRO A 94 -8.24 -2.65 20.46
N VAL A 95 -9.26 -1.85 20.79
CA VAL A 95 -10.64 -2.29 20.92
C VAL A 95 -11.55 -1.45 20.02
N CYS A 96 -12.58 -2.05 19.48
CA CYS A 96 -13.61 -1.38 18.69
C CYS A 96 -14.82 -1.13 19.59
N GLY A 97 -15.13 0.14 19.85
CA GLY A 97 -16.35 0.50 20.58
C GLY A 97 -17.59 0.33 19.72
N ASP A 98 -18.75 0.14 20.35
CA ASP A 98 -20.04 0.06 19.66
C ASP A 98 -20.38 1.32 18.84
N ASN A 99 -19.72 2.44 19.12
CA ASN A 99 -19.79 3.68 18.34
C ASN A 99 -18.98 3.66 17.03
N GLY A 100 -18.35 2.53 16.68
CA GLY A 100 -17.56 2.37 15.47
C GLY A 100 -16.18 3.03 15.49
N ILE A 101 -15.74 3.53 16.66
CA ILE A 101 -14.42 4.15 16.85
C ILE A 101 -13.46 3.15 17.50
N THR A 102 -12.22 3.11 16.99
CA THR A 102 -11.16 2.30 17.58
C THR A 102 -10.47 3.06 18.71
N TYR A 103 -10.21 2.39 19.83
CA TYR A 103 -9.45 2.92 20.95
C TYR A 103 -8.13 2.16 21.06
N MET A 104 -7.09 2.82 21.57
CA MET A 104 -5.75 2.22 21.65
C MET A 104 -5.70 1.01 22.59
N THR A 105 -6.51 1.04 23.64
CA THR A 105 -6.75 -0.04 24.61
C THR A 105 -8.16 0.07 25.20
N ALA A 106 -8.62 -0.96 25.89
CA ALA A 106 -9.85 -0.90 26.71
C ALA A 106 -9.80 0.20 27.79
N CYS A 107 -8.61 0.50 28.32
CA CYS A 107 -8.38 1.61 29.25
C CYS A 107 -8.69 2.96 28.59
N PHE A 108 -8.18 3.18 27.37
CA PHE A 108 -8.46 4.42 26.63
C PHE A 108 -9.93 4.55 26.24
N ALA A 109 -10.66 3.43 26.11
CA ALA A 109 -12.11 3.40 25.96
C ALA A 109 -12.89 3.62 27.29
N GLY A 110 -12.20 3.62 28.44
CA GLY A 110 -12.78 3.82 29.76
C GLY A 110 -13.57 2.62 30.29
N CYS A 111 -13.28 1.41 29.81
CA CYS A 111 -14.00 0.19 30.20
C CYS A 111 -13.61 -0.29 31.61
N LYS A 112 -14.60 -0.73 32.40
CA LYS A 112 -14.41 -1.13 33.80
C LYS A 112 -14.42 -2.64 34.03
N SER A 113 -15.03 -3.40 33.13
CA SER A 113 -15.10 -4.86 33.23
C SER A 113 -14.92 -5.53 31.87
N SER A 114 -14.62 -6.82 31.88
CA SER A 114 -14.47 -7.63 30.67
C SER A 114 -15.05 -9.02 30.87
N SER A 115 -15.62 -9.60 29.82
CA SER A 115 -16.16 -10.96 29.79
C SER A 115 -15.70 -11.70 28.54
N GLY A 116 -15.63 -13.04 28.62
CA GLY A 116 -15.23 -13.90 27.50
C GLY A 116 -13.73 -14.22 27.51
N THR A 117 -13.27 -14.93 26.49
CA THR A 117 -11.88 -15.40 26.37
C THR A 117 -11.38 -15.28 24.93
N GLY A 118 -10.07 -15.02 24.79
CA GLY A 118 -9.41 -14.94 23.49
C GLY A 118 -10.03 -13.89 22.57
N LYS A 119 -10.42 -14.31 21.35
CA LYS A 119 -11.00 -13.42 20.33
C LYS A 119 -12.43 -12.96 20.64
N ASN A 120 -13.13 -13.66 21.52
CA ASN A 120 -14.51 -13.35 21.90
C ASN A 120 -14.57 -12.49 23.18
N MET A 121 -13.48 -11.80 23.51
CA MET A 121 -13.41 -10.92 24.67
C MET A 121 -14.18 -9.63 24.38
N VAL A 122 -15.07 -9.28 25.32
CA VAL A 122 -15.92 -8.07 25.28
C VAL A 122 -15.65 -7.27 26.54
N PHE A 123 -15.46 -5.97 26.39
CA PHE A 123 -15.28 -5.01 27.46
C PHE A 123 -16.56 -4.21 27.66
N HIS A 124 -16.93 -3.95 28.91
CA HIS A 124 -18.20 -3.34 29.29
C HIS A 124 -17.98 -2.07 30.11
N ASN A 125 -19.04 -1.26 30.20
CA ASN A 125 -19.07 0.00 30.95
C ASN A 125 -17.97 0.94 30.47
N CYS A 126 -17.90 1.15 29.16
CA CYS A 126 -16.86 1.94 28.50
C CYS A 126 -17.28 3.41 28.40
N SER A 127 -16.92 4.22 29.39
CA SER A 127 -17.33 5.63 29.51
C SER A 127 -17.00 6.52 28.30
N CYS A 128 -15.93 6.23 27.54
CA CYS A 128 -15.59 6.98 26.34
C CYS A 128 -16.38 6.58 25.09
N VAL A 129 -17.05 5.43 25.13
CA VAL A 129 -17.89 4.92 24.03
C VAL A 129 -19.32 5.49 24.12
N GLU A 130 -19.75 5.94 25.30
CA GLU A 130 -21.12 6.43 25.62
C GLU A 130 -21.52 7.78 24.97
N GLY A 131 -20.77 8.25 23.97
CA GLY A 131 -21.00 9.53 23.30
C GLY A 131 -22.03 9.49 22.15
N GLN A 132 -23.18 10.13 22.39
CA GLN A 132 -24.33 10.45 21.50
C GLN A 132 -25.35 9.34 21.21
N GLY A 133 -26.23 9.08 22.18
CA GLY A 133 -27.60 8.60 21.90
C GLY A 133 -27.94 7.16 22.26
N HIS A 134 -26.96 6.34 22.68
CA HIS A 134 -27.22 5.02 23.25
C HIS A 134 -27.22 5.12 24.77
N GLY A 135 -28.30 4.65 25.41
CA GLY A 135 -28.59 4.85 26.83
C GLY A 135 -27.44 4.57 27.80
N LEU A 136 -27.43 5.31 28.91
CA LEU A 136 -26.50 5.17 30.03
C LEU A 136 -26.31 3.68 30.40
N GLY A 137 -25.07 3.18 30.33
CA GLY A 137 -24.65 1.96 31.03
C GLY A 137 -24.55 0.67 30.22
N ASN A 138 -24.76 0.69 28.90
CA ASN A 138 -24.64 -0.51 28.05
C ASN A 138 -23.59 -0.37 26.92
N SER A 139 -22.64 0.54 27.05
CA SER A 139 -21.56 0.66 26.07
C SER A 139 -20.58 -0.51 26.21
N SER A 140 -20.29 -1.14 25.08
CA SER A 140 -19.31 -2.20 25.02
C SER A 140 -18.25 -1.91 23.96
N ALA A 141 -17.14 -2.62 24.08
CA ALA A 141 -16.09 -2.64 23.08
C ALA A 141 -15.61 -4.08 22.90
N VAL A 142 -15.34 -4.46 21.66
CA VAL A 142 -14.81 -5.78 21.32
C VAL A 142 -13.33 -5.70 20.99
N LEU A 143 -12.60 -6.79 21.20
CA LEU A 143 -11.17 -6.84 20.87
C LEU A 143 -10.93 -6.63 19.36
N GLY A 144 -9.96 -5.79 19.02
CA GLY A 144 -9.54 -5.52 17.65
C GLY A 144 -9.86 -4.10 17.16
N GLN A 145 -9.46 -3.81 15.92
CA GLN A 145 -9.77 -2.56 15.26
C GLN A 145 -11.16 -2.64 14.62
N CYS A 146 -11.86 -1.50 14.53
CA CYS A 146 -13.15 -1.46 13.86
C CYS A 146 -13.03 -1.83 12.37
N GLN A 147 -13.98 -2.65 11.91
CA GLN A 147 -14.02 -3.11 10.53
C GLN A 147 -14.37 -1.95 9.59
N ARG A 148 -13.56 -1.76 8.55
CA ARG A 148 -13.80 -0.73 7.53
C ARG A 148 -14.39 -1.38 6.28
N GLU A 149 -15.72 -1.38 6.17
CA GLU A 149 -16.42 -2.03 5.05
C GLU A 149 -15.97 -1.54 3.68
N SER A 150 -15.77 -0.23 3.53
CA SER A 150 -15.30 0.38 2.28
C SER A 150 -13.97 -0.20 1.82
N CYS A 151 -13.06 -0.47 2.77
CA CYS A 151 -11.75 -1.04 2.52
C CYS A 151 -11.84 -2.53 2.15
N THR A 152 -12.72 -3.28 2.82
CA THR A 152 -12.97 -4.70 2.49
C THR A 152 -13.54 -4.84 1.08
N LYS A 153 -14.44 -3.94 0.66
CA LYS A 153 -15.02 -3.92 -0.70
C LYS A 153 -14.02 -3.43 -1.76
N ALA A 154 -13.18 -2.45 -1.44
CA ALA A 154 -12.17 -1.91 -2.37
C ALA A 154 -10.95 -2.84 -2.56
N PHE A 155 -10.60 -3.65 -1.56
CA PHE A 155 -9.44 -4.53 -1.61
C PHE A 155 -9.41 -5.52 -2.79
N PRO A 156 -10.48 -6.31 -3.09
CA PRO A 156 -10.47 -7.21 -4.24
C PRO A 156 -10.35 -6.46 -5.57
N TYR A 157 -10.95 -5.27 -5.69
CA TYR A 157 -10.82 -4.44 -6.88
C TYR A 157 -9.38 -3.94 -7.08
N PHE A 158 -8.74 -3.46 -6.02
CA PHE A 158 -7.32 -3.09 -6.04
C PHE A 158 -6.43 -4.27 -6.44
N LEU A 159 -6.68 -5.46 -5.88
CA LEU A 159 -5.93 -6.67 -6.21
C LEU A 159 -6.11 -7.11 -7.67
N ALA A 160 -7.33 -7.01 -8.21
CA ALA A 160 -7.62 -7.30 -9.61
C ALA A 160 -6.88 -6.33 -10.54
N LEU A 161 -6.93 -5.02 -10.24
CA LEU A 161 -6.23 -4.00 -11.01
C LEU A 161 -4.70 -4.15 -10.91
N GLN A 162 -4.18 -4.53 -9.74
CA GLN A 162 -2.77 -4.86 -9.54
C GLN A 162 -2.34 -6.03 -10.42
N THR A 163 -3.17 -7.07 -10.46
CA THR A 163 -2.94 -8.27 -11.26
C THR A 163 -2.97 -7.96 -12.75
N ALA A 164 -3.95 -7.19 -13.22
CA ALA A 164 -4.04 -6.75 -14.62
C ALA A 164 -2.82 -5.92 -15.03
N CYS A 165 -2.40 -4.98 -14.19
CA CYS A 165 -1.20 -4.18 -14.46
C CYS A 165 0.07 -5.03 -14.54
N ALA A 166 0.26 -6.00 -13.62
CA ALA A 166 1.41 -6.90 -13.64
C ALA A 166 1.43 -7.77 -14.90
N PHE A 167 0.27 -8.28 -15.31
CA PHE A 167 0.12 -9.04 -16.55
C PHE A 167 0.51 -8.22 -17.79
N VAL A 168 0.02 -6.99 -17.91
CA VAL A 168 0.34 -6.11 -19.04
C VAL A 168 1.83 -5.76 -19.08
N LEU A 169 2.46 -5.49 -17.93
CA LEU A 169 3.91 -5.28 -17.86
C LEU A 169 4.69 -6.52 -18.29
N ALA A 170 4.26 -7.72 -17.87
CA ALA A 170 4.89 -8.97 -18.26
C ALA A 170 4.79 -9.24 -19.77
N LEU A 171 3.65 -8.90 -20.39
CA LEU A 171 3.49 -8.97 -21.85
C LEU A 171 4.53 -8.11 -22.59
N GLY A 172 4.80 -6.90 -22.07
CA GLY A 172 5.81 -5.97 -22.61
C GLY A 172 7.27 -6.31 -22.22
N GLY A 173 7.46 -7.10 -21.18
CA GLY A 173 8.78 -7.55 -20.74
C GLY A 173 9.44 -8.46 -21.78
N THR A 174 8.73 -9.49 -22.25
CA THR A 174 9.25 -10.44 -23.25
C THR A 174 9.80 -9.79 -24.54
N PRO A 175 9.06 -8.91 -25.25
CA PRO A 175 9.59 -8.23 -26.44
C PRO A 175 10.80 -7.34 -26.09
N THR A 176 10.84 -6.72 -24.91
CA THR A 176 11.98 -5.90 -24.46
C THR A 176 13.25 -6.74 -24.31
N TYR A 177 13.17 -7.90 -23.65
CA TYR A 177 14.28 -8.86 -23.56
C TYR A 177 14.71 -9.38 -24.93
N MET A 178 13.75 -9.66 -25.83
CA MET A 178 14.05 -10.12 -27.18
C MET A 178 14.76 -9.06 -28.03
N ILE A 179 14.41 -7.78 -27.89
CA ILE A 179 15.12 -6.67 -28.55
C ILE A 179 16.57 -6.61 -28.07
N MET A 180 16.81 -6.73 -26.77
CA MET A 180 18.17 -6.76 -26.21
C MET A 180 18.98 -7.91 -26.83
N PHE A 181 18.45 -9.14 -26.81
CA PHE A 181 19.16 -10.31 -27.37
C PHE A 181 19.41 -10.23 -28.88
N ARG A 182 18.56 -9.52 -29.64
CA ARG A 182 18.77 -9.28 -31.08
C ARG A 182 19.74 -8.13 -31.37
N SER A 183 20.02 -7.29 -30.38
CA SER A 183 20.89 -6.12 -30.52
C SER A 183 22.35 -6.40 -30.13
N VAL A 184 22.63 -7.56 -29.51
CA VAL A 184 23.96 -7.96 -29.06
C VAL A 184 24.43 -9.23 -29.75
N SER A 185 25.75 -9.33 -29.97
CA SER A 185 26.38 -10.54 -30.52
C SER A 185 26.09 -11.77 -29.64
N PRO A 186 26.00 -12.98 -30.21
CA PRO A 186 25.68 -14.21 -29.47
C PRO A 186 26.55 -14.43 -28.23
N ASP A 187 27.85 -14.14 -28.32
CA ASP A 187 28.82 -14.35 -27.25
C ASP A 187 28.67 -13.37 -26.08
N LEU A 188 27.96 -12.25 -26.28
CA LEU A 188 27.79 -11.18 -25.29
C LEU A 188 26.41 -11.20 -24.60
N LYS A 189 25.51 -12.14 -24.94
CA LYS A 189 24.14 -12.17 -24.42
C LYS A 189 24.08 -12.31 -22.89
N SER A 190 24.85 -13.24 -22.34
CA SER A 190 24.92 -13.46 -20.89
C SER A 190 25.50 -12.25 -20.16
N PHE A 191 26.48 -11.58 -20.78
CA PHE A 191 27.06 -10.35 -20.25
C PHE A 191 26.05 -9.20 -20.24
N ALA A 192 25.26 -9.04 -21.31
CA ALA A 192 24.20 -8.02 -21.39
C ALA A 192 23.13 -8.21 -20.29
N VAL A 193 22.64 -9.44 -20.09
CA VAL A 193 21.71 -9.77 -19.00
C VAL A 193 22.33 -9.48 -17.63
N GLY A 194 23.64 -9.76 -17.47
CA GLY A 194 24.38 -9.45 -16.25
C GLY A 194 24.38 -7.95 -15.94
N ILE A 195 24.70 -7.10 -16.94
CA ILE A 195 24.68 -5.64 -16.79
C ILE A 195 23.28 -5.13 -16.47
N GLU A 196 22.26 -5.60 -17.19
CA GLU A 196 20.86 -5.22 -16.97
C GLU A 196 20.42 -5.58 -15.55
N THR A 197 20.70 -6.81 -15.11
CA THR A 197 20.37 -7.28 -13.76
C THR A 197 21.09 -6.47 -12.70
N LEU A 198 22.39 -6.22 -12.87
CA LEU A 198 23.20 -5.41 -11.96
C LEU A 198 22.63 -3.98 -11.87
N GLY A 199 22.38 -3.35 -13.02
CA GLY A 199 21.80 -2.01 -13.10
C GLY A 199 20.43 -1.94 -12.41
N GLY A 200 19.56 -2.91 -12.66
CA GLY A 200 18.25 -2.99 -12.01
C GLY A 200 18.34 -3.13 -10.48
N ARG A 201 19.32 -3.88 -9.98
CA ARG A 201 19.56 -4.01 -8.53
C ARG A 201 20.15 -2.75 -7.92
N VAL A 202 21.15 -2.14 -8.56
CA VAL A 202 21.83 -0.96 -8.02
C VAL A 202 20.95 0.28 -8.08
N LEU A 203 20.23 0.50 -9.19
CA LEU A 203 19.40 1.70 -9.38
C LEU A 203 18.01 1.57 -8.78
N GLY A 204 17.44 0.36 -8.78
CA GLY A 204 16.08 0.11 -8.29
C GLY A 204 16.06 -0.71 -7.01
N GLY A 205 16.66 -1.90 -7.03
CA GLY A 205 16.55 -2.89 -5.94
C GLY A 205 17.07 -2.42 -4.58
N LEU A 206 18.25 -1.79 -4.53
CA LEU A 206 18.85 -1.29 -3.29
C LEU A 206 18.21 0.02 -2.80
N PRO A 207 17.94 1.03 -3.66
CA PRO A 207 17.35 2.27 -3.20
C PRO A 207 15.86 2.12 -2.84
N ALA A 208 15.13 1.22 -3.50
CA ALA A 208 13.68 1.08 -3.31
C ALA A 208 13.24 0.91 -1.86
N PRO A 209 13.75 -0.06 -1.08
CA PRO A 209 13.38 -0.21 0.32
C PRO A 209 13.71 1.04 1.16
N ILE A 210 14.77 1.78 0.82
CA ILE A 210 15.21 2.95 1.58
C ILE A 210 14.21 4.10 1.42
N TYR A 211 13.90 4.50 0.18
CA TYR A 211 13.01 5.62 -0.05
C TYR A 211 11.54 5.24 0.20
N PHE A 212 11.09 4.03 -0.14
CA PHE A 212 9.73 3.60 0.20
C PHE A 212 9.57 3.46 1.71
N GLY A 213 10.57 2.91 2.41
CA GLY A 213 10.57 2.86 3.88
C GLY A 213 10.46 4.24 4.50
N ALA A 214 11.31 5.19 4.08
CA ALA A 214 11.27 6.56 4.58
C ALA A 214 9.93 7.27 4.29
N LEU A 215 9.30 7.03 3.14
CA LEU A 215 7.99 7.59 2.82
C LEU A 215 6.86 6.98 3.64
N ILE A 216 6.89 5.67 3.87
CA ILE A 216 5.93 4.96 4.72
C ILE A 216 6.03 5.47 6.16
N ASP A 217 7.25 5.62 6.67
CA ASP A 217 7.51 6.12 8.02
C ASP A 217 7.02 7.56 8.22
N LYS A 218 7.10 8.40 7.17
CA LYS A 218 6.55 9.78 7.21
C LYS A 218 5.05 9.83 7.43
N THR A 219 4.31 8.80 7.03
CA THR A 219 2.85 8.76 7.21
C THR A 219 2.45 8.07 8.51
N CYS A 220 3.40 7.76 9.39
CA CYS A 220 3.12 7.15 10.68
C CYS A 220 2.46 8.16 11.64
N LEU A 221 1.30 7.79 12.17
CA LEU A 221 0.57 8.57 13.18
C LEU A 221 0.93 8.11 14.60
N LYS A 222 1.22 6.83 14.80
CA LYS A 222 1.58 6.28 16.12
C LYS A 222 2.73 5.28 16.00
N TRP A 223 3.89 5.69 16.50
CA TRP A 223 5.03 4.79 16.70
C TRP A 223 4.78 3.85 17.88
N GLY A 224 5.11 2.57 17.72
CA GLY A 224 5.29 1.67 18.84
C GLY A 224 6.58 1.99 19.60
N THR A 225 6.74 1.44 20.80
CA THR A 225 7.96 1.56 21.61
C THR A 225 8.62 0.19 21.73
N LYS A 226 9.95 0.14 21.65
CA LYS A 226 10.72 -1.10 21.88
C LYS A 226 10.92 -1.35 23.37
N SER A 227 11.11 -2.62 23.77
CA SER A 227 11.38 -2.99 25.16
C SER A 227 12.65 -2.36 25.73
N CYS A 228 13.65 -2.06 24.89
CA CYS A 228 14.88 -1.36 25.24
C CYS A 228 14.79 0.17 25.14
N GLY A 229 13.59 0.73 24.91
CA GLY A 229 13.38 2.14 24.65
C GLY A 229 13.52 2.53 23.17
N GLY A 230 12.97 3.70 22.82
CA GLY A 230 12.96 4.23 21.46
C GLY A 230 11.81 3.70 20.58
N SER A 231 11.70 4.28 19.38
CA SER A 231 10.63 3.96 18.42
C SER A 231 10.81 2.56 17.81
N GLY A 232 9.74 1.78 17.88
CA GLY A 232 9.56 0.47 17.24
C GLY A 232 8.83 0.58 15.90
N SER A 233 8.08 -0.46 15.54
CA SER A 233 7.23 -0.45 14.34
C SER A 233 6.05 0.50 14.49
N CYS A 234 5.66 1.18 13.43
CA CYS A 234 4.48 2.03 13.42
C CYS A 234 3.20 1.19 13.53
N ARG A 235 2.26 1.64 14.37
CA ARG A 235 0.99 0.97 14.68
C ARG A 235 -0.16 1.46 13.81
N VAL A 236 -0.18 2.75 13.49
CA VAL A 236 -1.24 3.39 12.71
C VAL A 236 -0.61 4.35 11.72
N TYR A 237 -1.01 4.23 10.46
CA TYR A 237 -0.61 5.12 9.38
C TYR A 237 -1.80 5.96 8.92
N ASP A 238 -1.54 7.20 8.52
CA ASP A 238 -2.51 7.99 7.77
C ASP A 238 -2.68 7.34 6.39
N THR A 239 -3.83 6.69 6.17
CA THR A 239 -4.09 5.94 4.95
C THR A 239 -4.18 6.85 3.71
N LYS A 240 -4.58 8.11 3.86
CA LYS A 240 -4.72 9.06 2.76
C LYS A 240 -3.35 9.56 2.31
N GLU A 241 -2.54 10.03 3.25
CA GLU A 241 -1.17 10.45 2.96
C GLU A 241 -0.34 9.28 2.46
N PHE A 242 -0.44 8.11 3.10
CA PHE A 242 0.26 6.88 2.67
C PHE A 242 -0.04 6.57 1.21
N ARG A 243 -1.33 6.58 0.83
CA ARG A 243 -1.74 6.31 -0.56
C ARG A 243 -1.13 7.34 -1.51
N ASN A 244 -1.22 8.63 -1.19
CA ASN A 244 -0.75 9.69 -2.07
C ASN A 244 0.77 9.64 -2.27
N VAL A 245 1.56 9.47 -1.21
CA VAL A 245 3.03 9.41 -1.33
C VAL A 245 3.48 8.13 -2.02
N TYR A 246 2.87 6.99 -1.69
CA TYR A 246 3.25 5.69 -2.23
C TYR A 246 2.88 5.55 -3.70
N LEU A 247 1.61 5.85 -4.05
CA LEU A 247 1.15 5.81 -5.45
C LEU A 247 1.75 6.95 -6.27
N GLY A 248 1.98 8.12 -5.67
CA GLY A 248 2.57 9.29 -6.34
C GLY A 248 3.99 9.01 -6.78
N LEU A 249 4.80 8.41 -5.91
CA LEU A 249 6.15 8.02 -6.27
C LEU A 249 6.16 6.94 -7.36
N ILE A 250 5.31 5.92 -7.26
CA ILE A 250 5.21 4.88 -8.29
C ILE A 250 4.82 5.49 -9.63
N ALA A 251 3.80 6.35 -9.65
CA ALA A 251 3.35 7.03 -10.86
C ALA A 251 4.45 7.93 -11.45
N GLY A 252 5.17 8.69 -10.62
CA GLY A 252 6.28 9.55 -11.07
C GLY A 252 7.43 8.75 -11.68
N LEU A 253 7.91 7.70 -10.98
CA LEU A 253 8.97 6.83 -11.47
C LEU A 253 8.55 6.13 -12.78
N ARG A 254 7.32 5.60 -12.84
CA ARG A 254 6.82 4.95 -14.05
C ARG A 254 6.63 5.92 -15.20
N ALA A 255 6.18 7.15 -14.96
CA ALA A 255 6.09 8.17 -16.00
C ALA A 255 7.46 8.47 -16.59
N GLY A 256 8.48 8.65 -15.74
CA GLY A 256 9.87 8.82 -16.18
C GLY A 256 10.37 7.65 -17.02
N CYS A 257 10.16 6.41 -16.55
CA CYS A 257 10.51 5.21 -17.31
C CYS A 257 9.77 5.11 -18.65
N CYS A 258 8.47 5.43 -18.69
CA CYS A 258 7.68 5.42 -19.93
C CYS A 258 8.23 6.44 -20.92
N LEU A 259 8.53 7.67 -20.49
CA LEU A 259 9.11 8.70 -21.35
C LEU A 259 10.47 8.27 -21.91
N LEU A 260 11.36 7.72 -21.07
CA LEU A 260 12.64 7.19 -21.52
C LEU A 260 12.45 6.05 -22.54
N TYR A 261 11.52 5.14 -22.28
CA TYR A 261 11.23 4.02 -23.18
C TYR A 261 10.65 4.49 -24.52
N MET A 262 9.78 5.51 -24.52
CA MET A 262 9.26 6.13 -25.75
C MET A 262 10.41 6.69 -26.61
N VAL A 263 11.34 7.44 -25.99
CA VAL A 263 12.51 8.00 -26.68
C VAL A 263 13.39 6.89 -27.24
N LEU A 264 13.73 5.88 -26.44
CA LEU A 264 14.52 4.72 -26.88
C LEU A 264 13.82 3.96 -28.02
N SER A 265 12.51 3.75 -27.91
CA SER A 265 11.71 3.11 -28.97
C SER A 265 11.81 3.88 -30.27
N VAL A 266 11.70 5.21 -30.24
CA VAL A 266 11.87 6.05 -31.44
C VAL A 266 13.27 5.94 -32.03
N LEU A 267 14.32 5.92 -31.20
CA LEU A 267 15.70 5.76 -31.66
C LEU A 267 15.94 4.38 -32.28
N ILE A 268 15.43 3.31 -31.68
CA ILE A 268 15.48 1.95 -32.22
C ILE A 268 14.76 1.91 -33.57
N MET A 269 13.55 2.46 -33.64
CA MET A 269 12.80 2.51 -34.90
C MET A 269 13.55 3.27 -35.99
N LYS A 270 14.29 4.34 -35.68
CA LYS A 270 15.13 5.06 -36.66
C LYS A 270 16.35 4.25 -37.13
N ARG A 271 16.94 3.46 -36.24
CA ARG A 271 18.15 2.65 -36.54
C ARG A 271 17.85 1.42 -37.39
N PHE A 272 16.67 0.82 -37.22
CA PHE A 272 16.25 -0.41 -37.90
C PHE A 272 15.21 -0.17 -39.01
N LYS A 273 15.04 1.09 -39.45
CA LYS A 273 14.29 1.46 -40.65
C LYS A 273 15.23 1.46 -41.84
#